data_AF-A0A2R5L2P7-F1
#
_entry.id   AF-A0A2R5L2P7-F1
#
_cell.length_a   1.000
_cell.length_b   1.000
_cell.length_c   1.000
_cell.angle_alpha   90.00
_cell.angle_beta   90.00
_cell.angle_gamma   90.00
#
_symmetry.space_group_name_H-M   'P 1'
#
loop_
_entity.id
_entity.type
_entity.pdbx_description
1 polymer ?
#
loop_
_entity_poly.entity_id
_entity_poly.type
_entity_poly.pdbx_seq_one_letter_code
_entity_poly.pdbx_strand_id
1 'polypeptide(L)'
;HFPAIDVSKSISRVMPMVTSDEHQTLARVLKQAYNLYQENKELITIGAYVRGSDPRIDKAIIIRPKLDHFLQQGMKECINYNDCLTQLATLTQEFVNS
;
A
#
# COMPACT_ATOMS: atom_id res chain seq x y z
N HIS A 1 13.04 4.20 3.83
CA HIS A 1 12.28 3.71 2.68
C HIS A 1 13.14 3.85 1.44
N PHE A 2 13.65 2.74 0.89
CA PHE A 2 14.42 2.72 -0.35
C PHE A 2 13.82 1.63 -1.26
N PRO A 3 13.59 1.90 -2.56
CA PRO A 3 13.76 3.19 -3.24
C PRO A 3 12.80 4.27 -2.69
N ALA A 4 13.19 5.54 -2.81
CA ALA A 4 12.41 6.68 -2.31
C ALA A 4 11.28 7.06 -3.28
N ILE A 5 10.39 6.11 -3.56
CA ILE A 5 9.26 6.27 -4.49
C ILE A 5 8.04 6.76 -3.70
N ASP A 6 7.47 7.89 -4.14
CA ASP A 6 6.16 8.32 -3.65
C ASP A 6 5.06 7.66 -4.48
N VAL A 7 4.49 6.58 -3.94
CA VAL A 7 3.44 5.77 -4.62
C VAL A 7 2.18 6.60 -4.88
N SER A 8 1.87 7.56 -4.01
CA SER A 8 0.70 8.43 -4.16
C SER A 8 0.83 9.37 -5.36
N LYS A 9 2.06 9.80 -5.67
CA LYS A 9 2.38 10.73 -6.76
C LYS A 9 2.83 10.03 -8.04
N SER A 10 3.03 8.71 -8.00
CA SER A 10 3.52 7.94 -9.14
C SER A 10 2.37 7.36 -9.96
N ILE A 11 2.40 7.61 -11.26
CA ILE A 11 1.44 7.10 -12.24
C ILE A 11 2.15 6.53 -13.46
N SER A 12 1.77 5.31 -13.87
CA SER A 12 2.17 4.73 -15.14
C SER A 12 1.02 4.86 -16.13
N ARG A 13 1.21 5.65 -17.19
CA ARG A 13 0.18 5.88 -18.22
C ARG A 13 -0.10 4.64 -19.07
N VAL A 14 0.84 3.69 -19.10
CA VAL A 14 0.71 2.45 -19.87
C VAL A 14 0.13 1.30 -19.06
N MET A 15 0.03 1.43 -17.73
CA MET A 15 -0.49 0.38 -16.84
C MET A 15 -1.83 -0.22 -17.32
N PRO A 16 -2.84 0.57 -17.74
CA PRO A 16 -4.11 -0.01 -18.18
C PRO A 16 -4.00 -0.88 -19.44
N MET A 17 -2.94 -0.70 -20.24
CA MET A 17 -2.74 -1.43 -21.49
C MET A 17 -1.91 -2.71 -21.31
N VAL A 18 -1.23 -2.86 -20.16
CA VAL A 18 -0.24 -3.95 -19.94
C VAL A 18 -0.53 -4.78 -18.69
N THR A 19 -1.63 -4.51 -17.99
CA THR A 19 -2.02 -5.23 -16.76
C THR A 19 -3.47 -5.67 -16.80
N SER A 20 -3.78 -6.81 -16.16
CA SER A 20 -5.15 -7.29 -16.03
C SER A 20 -6.00 -6.36 -15.15
N ASP A 21 -7.31 -6.43 -15.30
CA ASP A 21 -8.26 -5.66 -14.47
C ASP A 21 -8.12 -5.99 -12.98
N GLU A 22 -7.82 -7.25 -12.66
CA GLU A 22 -7.53 -7.70 -11.29
C GLU A 22 -6.29 -6.97 -10.73
N HIS A 23 -5.16 -7.01 -11.44
CA HIS A 23 -3.95 -6.30 -11.00
C HIS A 23 -4.22 -4.80 -10.83
N GLN A 24 -4.94 -4.17 -11.76
CA GLN A 24 -5.32 -2.77 -11.62
C GLN A 24 -6.15 -2.50 -10.37
N THR A 25 -7.07 -3.41 -10.03
CA THR A 25 -7.93 -3.30 -8.85
C THR A 25 -7.11 -3.42 -7.57
N LEU A 26 -6.23 -4.42 -7.48
CA LEU A 26 -5.34 -4.61 -6.33
C LEU A 26 -4.43 -3.38 -6.14
N ALA A 27 -3.87 -2.84 -7.21
CA ALA A 27 -3.05 -1.63 -7.15
C ALA A 27 -3.83 -0.39 -6.64
N ARG A 28 -5.10 -0.24 -7.01
CA ARG A 28 -5.96 0.84 -6.48
C ARG A 28 -6.21 0.68 -4.99
N VAL A 29 -6.49 -0.55 -4.52
CA VAL A 29 -6.71 -0.84 -3.09
C VAL A 29 -5.44 -0.53 -2.28
N LEU A 30 -4.27 -0.94 -2.76
CA LEU A 30 -3.00 -0.64 -2.08
C LEU A 30 -2.75 0.87 -2.01
N LYS A 31 -3.01 1.62 -3.09
CA LYS A 31 -2.91 3.09 -3.10
C LYS A 31 -3.86 3.74 -2.10
N GLN A 32 -5.09 3.24 -2.00
CA GLN A 32 -6.07 3.72 -1.03
C GLN A 32 -5.58 3.52 0.41
N ALA A 33 -5.07 2.33 0.74
CA ALA A 33 -4.53 2.03 2.06
C ALA A 33 -3.35 2.95 2.40
N TYR A 34 -2.43 3.14 1.45
CA TYR A 34 -1.28 4.03 1.61
C TYR A 34 -1.69 5.49 1.84
N ASN A 35 -2.60 6.01 1.01
CA ASN A 35 -3.06 7.39 1.10
C ASN A 35 -3.79 7.66 2.41
N LEU A 36 -4.64 6.73 2.85
CA LEU A 36 -5.40 6.89 4.09
C LEU A 36 -4.50 7.03 5.31
N TYR A 37 -3.43 6.23 5.39
CA TYR A 37 -2.41 6.41 6.43
C TYR A 37 -1.67 7.75 6.25
N GLN A 38 -1.28 8.08 5.02
CA GLN A 38 -0.46 9.25 4.74
C GLN A 38 -1.17 10.58 5.06
N GLU A 39 -2.47 10.67 4.78
CA GLU A 39 -3.32 11.83 5.12
C GLU A 39 -3.48 12.02 6.63
N ASN A 40 -3.44 10.93 7.41
CA ASN A 40 -3.61 10.95 8.86
C ASN A 40 -2.30 10.83 9.64
N LYS A 41 -1.16 10.77 8.94
CA LYS A 41 0.15 10.50 9.51
C LYS A 41 0.53 11.50 10.60
N GLU A 42 0.22 12.78 10.41
CA GLU A 42 0.54 13.83 11.38
C GLU A 42 -0.19 13.58 12.72
N LEU A 43 -1.51 13.38 12.67
CA LEU A 43 -2.34 13.06 13.83
C LEU A 43 -1.87 11.80 14.56
N ILE A 44 -1.51 10.76 13.80
CA ILE A 44 -0.98 9.51 14.35
C ILE A 44 0.38 9.74 15.03
N THR A 45 1.27 10.51 14.39
CA THR A 45 2.64 10.74 14.88
C THR A 45 2.67 11.57 16.16
N ILE A 46 1.78 12.56 16.29
CA ILE A 46 1.67 13.38 17.51
C ILE A 46 0.80 12.73 18.60
N GLY A 47 0.26 11.53 18.35
CA GLY A 47 -0.60 10.81 19.29
C GLY A 47 -2.01 11.42 19.46
N ALA A 48 -2.44 12.28 18.55
CA ALA A 48 -3.76 12.90 18.57
C ALA A 48 -4.86 12.02 17.93
N TYR A 49 -4.48 11.00 17.17
CA TYR A 49 -5.43 10.03 16.62
C TYR A 49 -5.93 9.05 17.70
N VAL A 50 -7.25 8.92 17.83
CA VAL A 50 -7.90 7.99 18.76
C VAL A 50 -8.33 6.74 18.00
N ARG A 51 -7.83 5.58 18.44
CA ARG A 51 -8.23 4.27 17.89
C ARG A 51 -9.74 4.07 18.02
N GLY A 52 -10.38 3.59 16.96
CA GLY A 52 -11.82 3.37 16.89
C GLY A 52 -12.63 4.58 16.39
N SER A 53 -12.02 5.74 16.22
CA SER A 53 -12.69 6.92 15.66
C SER A 53 -13.01 6.75 14.16
N ASP A 54 -12.16 6.06 13.41
CA ASP A 54 -12.43 5.66 12.04
C ASP A 54 -11.84 4.27 11.78
N PRO A 55 -12.67 3.23 11.60
CA PRO A 55 -12.22 1.86 11.36
C PRO A 55 -11.30 1.75 10.14
N ARG A 56 -11.41 2.64 9.15
CA ARG A 56 -10.56 2.61 7.96
C ARG A 56 -9.13 3.07 8.30
N ILE A 57 -8.99 4.12 9.11
CA ILE A 57 -7.68 4.61 9.55
C ILE A 57 -7.02 3.57 10.46
N ASP A 58 -7.80 2.93 11.35
CA ASP A 58 -7.30 1.83 12.17
C ASP A 58 -6.72 0.68 11.31
N LYS A 59 -7.44 0.26 10.27
CA LYS A 59 -6.95 -0.74 9.31
C LYS A 59 -5.68 -0.27 8.60
N ALA A 60 -5.62 0.98 8.19
CA ALA A 60 -4.45 1.56 7.55
C ALA A 60 -3.23 1.60 8.48
N ILE A 61 -3.42 1.87 9.78
CA ILE A 61 -2.37 1.79 10.80
C ILE A 61 -1.89 0.35 10.97
N ILE A 62 -2.81 -0.62 11.04
CA ILE A 62 -2.48 -2.05 11.21
C ILE A 62 -1.67 -2.57 10.01
N ILE A 63 -2.08 -2.23 8.79
CA ILE A 63 -1.43 -2.75 7.57
C ILE A 63 -0.13 -2.03 7.23
N ARG A 64 0.11 -0.84 7.83
CA ARG A 64 1.24 0.03 7.47
C ARG A 64 2.60 -0.67 7.45
N PRO A 65 3.00 -1.48 8.46
CA PRO A 65 4.31 -2.12 8.45
C PRO A 65 4.50 -3.09 7.27
N LYS A 66 3.44 -3.83 6.90
CA LYS A 66 3.47 -4.76 5.77
C LYS A 66 3.55 -4.02 4.45
N LEU A 67 2.83 -2.91 4.35
CA LEU A 67 2.84 -2.05 3.18
C LEU A 67 4.21 -1.38 2.99
N ASP A 68 4.84 -0.90 4.07
CA ASP A 68 6.21 -0.37 4.04
C ASP A 68 7.23 -1.43 3.61
N HIS A 69 7.05 -2.69 4.03
CA HIS A 69 7.91 -3.78 3.60
C HIS A 69 7.73 -4.09 2.10
N PHE A 70 6.50 -4.19 1.62
CA PHE A 70 6.20 -4.44 0.20
C PHE A 70 6.77 -3.37 -0.74
N LEU A 71 6.78 -2.10 -0.31
CA LEU A 71 7.30 -0.99 -1.11
C LEU A 71 8.82 -0.82 -1.02
N GLN A 72 9.48 -1.53 -0.11
CA GLN A 72 10.93 -1.50 0.07
C GLN A 72 11.56 -2.69 -0.61
N GLN A 73 12.71 -2.46 -1.27
CA GLN A 73 13.43 -3.52 -1.96
C GLN A 73 14.93 -3.23 -1.86
N GLY A 74 15.70 -4.27 -1.53
CA GLY A 74 17.16 -4.20 -1.50
C GLY A 74 17.77 -4.01 -2.89
N MET A 75 18.96 -3.41 -2.98
CA MET A 75 19.61 -3.14 -4.28
C MET A 75 19.90 -4.39 -5.12
N LYS A 76 20.08 -5.54 -4.48
CA LYS A 76 20.35 -6.84 -5.13
C LYS A 76 19.16 -7.78 -5.08
N GLU A 77 18.05 -7.33 -4.49
CA GLU A 77 16.85 -8.11 -4.39
C GLU A 77 16.11 -8.03 -5.72
N CYS A 78 15.66 -9.17 -6.22
CA CYS A 78 14.85 -9.26 -7.42
C CYS A 78 13.62 -10.08 -7.07
N ILE A 79 12.44 -9.52 -7.33
CA ILE A 79 11.17 -10.23 -7.26
C ILE A 79 10.68 -10.47 -8.69
N ASN A 80 10.23 -11.69 -8.98
CA ASN A 80 9.62 -11.95 -10.27
C ASN A 80 8.20 -11.36 -10.30
N TYR A 81 7.64 -11.22 -11.50
CA TYR A 81 6.34 -10.59 -11.69
C TYR A 81 5.20 -11.32 -10.95
N ASN A 82 5.17 -12.65 -10.99
CA ASN A 82 4.11 -13.44 -10.38
C ASN A 82 4.16 -13.36 -8.84
N ASP A 83 5.34 -13.45 -8.26
CA ASP A 83 5.54 -13.34 -6.81
C ASP A 83 5.11 -11.95 -6.32
N CYS A 84 5.44 -10.90 -7.07
CA CYS A 84 5.01 -9.53 -6.77
C CYS A 84 3.48 -9.40 -6.79
N LEU A 85 2.82 -9.99 -7.80
CA LEU A 85 1.36 -10.02 -7.87
C LEU A 85 0.72 -10.81 -6.71
N THR A 86 1.29 -11.96 -6.34
CA THR A 86 0.81 -12.72 -5.20
C THR A 86 0.94 -11.93 -3.90
N GLN A 87 2.08 -11.28 -3.65
CA GLN A 87 2.27 -10.44 -2.48
C GLN A 87 1.30 -9.26 -2.44
N LEU A 88 1.07 -8.60 -3.60
CA LEU A 88 0.09 -7.53 -3.74
C LEU A 88 -1.33 -8.03 -3.42
N ALA A 89 -1.71 -9.21 -3.92
CA ALA A 89 -3.01 -9.81 -3.66
C ALA A 89 -3.20 -10.13 -2.16
N THR A 90 -2.21 -10.75 -1.53
CA THR A 90 -2.26 -11.04 -0.09
C THR A 90 -2.40 -9.76 0.74
N LEU A 91 -1.57 -8.75 0.46
CA LEU A 91 -1.57 -7.49 1.21
C LEU A 91 -2.91 -6.73 1.09
N THR A 92 -3.51 -6.72 -0.09
CA THR A 92 -4.80 -6.07 -0.33
C THR A 92 -5.96 -6.83 0.29
N GLN A 93 -5.96 -8.17 0.25
CA GLN A 93 -6.96 -8.98 0.95
C GLN A 93 -6.93 -8.74 2.45
N GLU A 94 -5.74 -8.65 3.05
CA GLU A 94 -5.60 -8.31 4.46
C GLU A 94 -6.18 -6.93 4.79
N PHE A 95 -5.94 -5.90 3.97
CA PHE A 95 -6.51 -4.58 4.18
C PHE A 95 -8.05 -4.55 4.09
N VAL A 96 -8.62 -5.35 3.18
CA VAL A 96 -10.08 -5.45 3.01
C VAL A 96 -10.73 -6.22 4.17
N ASN A 97 -10.06 -7.26 4.68
CA ASN A 97 -10.59 -8.17 5.70
C ASN A 97 -10.29 -7.77 7.16
N SER A 98 -9.22 -7.00 7.40
CA SER A 98 -8.97 -6.32 8.69
C SER A 98 -10.08 -5.33 8.97
#